data_AF-A0A5B7GZF4-F1
#
_entry.id   AF-A0A5B7GZF4-F1
#
_cell.length_a   1.000
_cell.length_b   1.000
_cell.length_c   1.000
_cell.angle_alpha   90.00
_cell.angle_beta   90.00
_cell.angle_gamma   90.00
#
_symmetry.space_group_name_H-M   'P 1'
#
loop_
_entity.id
_entity.type
_entity.pdbx_description
1 polymer ?
#
loop_
_entity_poly.entity_id
_entity_poly.type
_entity_poly.pdbx_seq_one_letter_code
_entity_poly.pdbx_strand_id
1 'polypeptide(L)' 'MLWRAQKALYWEGIEGNLCYHCASCHTCNIHAPFQCPEPLLFIPPPVYPFQQTVVDLSDGVLLSSSLWMVAPTWGVKR' A
#
# COMPACT_ATOMS: atom_id res chain seq x y z
N MET A 1 -14.34 -19.64 3.39
CA MET A 1 -14.53 -20.83 4.26
C MET A 1 -15.96 -20.94 4.80
N LEU A 2 -16.57 -19.82 5.22
CA LEU A 2 -17.94 -19.75 5.76
C LEU A 2 -19.01 -20.50 4.93
N TRP A 3 -19.05 -20.23 3.62
CA TRP A 3 -19.99 -20.86 2.69
C TRP A 3 -19.94 -22.39 2.69
N ARG A 4 -18.73 -22.98 2.78
CA ARG A 4 -18.57 -24.44 2.81
C ARG A 4 -19.03 -25.02 4.16
N ALA A 5 -18.74 -24.31 5.25
CA ALA A 5 -19.13 -24.73 6.59
C ALA A 5 -20.65 -24.73 6.78
N GLN A 6 -21.33 -23.66 6.33
CA GLN A 6 -22.79 -23.53 6.37
C GLN A 6 -23.52 -24.62 5.57
N LYS A 7 -22.92 -25.12 4.49
CA LYS A 7 -23.50 -26.21 3.68
C LYS A 7 -23.38 -27.58 4.33
N ALA A 8 -22.41 -27.77 5.22
CA ALA A 8 -22.13 -29.06 5.83
C ALA A 8 -22.83 -29.23 7.17
N LEU A 9 -22.93 -28.15 7.96
CA LEU A 9 -23.32 -28.20 9.36
C LEU A 9 -24.03 -26.90 9.76
N TYR A 10 -25.10 -27.00 10.54
CA TYR A 10 -25.68 -25.86 11.24
C TYR A 10 -25.14 -25.82 12.66
N TRP A 11 -24.51 -24.71 13.04
CA TRP A 11 -23.96 -24.47 14.38
C TRP A 11 -24.14 -22.99 14.74
N GLU A 12 -24.70 -22.70 15.91
CA GLU A 12 -24.93 -21.32 16.37
C GLU A 12 -23.60 -20.59 16.61
N GLY A 13 -23.42 -19.44 15.96
CA GLY A 13 -22.17 -18.68 16.05
C GLY A 13 -21.02 -19.24 15.22
N ILE A 14 -21.29 -20.14 14.26
CA ILE A 14 -20.25 -20.68 13.36
C ILE A 14 -19.47 -19.56 12.66
N GLU A 15 -20.14 -18.46 12.31
CA GLU A 15 -19.51 -17.33 11.64
C GLU A 15 -18.45 -16.65 12.51
N GLY A 16 -18.78 -16.41 13.78
CA GLY A 16 -17.87 -15.82 14.77
C GLY A 16 -16.67 -16.72 15.04
N ASN A 17 -16.91 -18.01 15.22
CA ASN A 17 -15.84 -18.99 15.45
C ASN A 17 -14.91 -19.11 14.25
N LEU A 18 -15.46 -19.10 13.02
CA LEU A 18 -14.66 -19.14 11.80
C LEU A 18 -13.83 -17.86 11.63
N CYS A 19 -14.42 -16.70 11.92
CA CYS A 19 -13.72 -15.42 11.87
C CYS A 19 -12.55 -15.38 12.86
N TYR A 20 -12.80 -15.81 14.11
CA TYR A 20 -11.76 -15.93 15.13
C TYR A 20 -10.65 -16.90 14.73
N HIS A 21 -11.00 -18.06 14.17
CA HIS A 21 -10.02 -19.02 13.69
C HIS A 21 -9.18 -18.46 12.54
N CYS A 22 -9.81 -17.79 11.56
CA CYS A 22 -9.09 -17.14 10.47
C CYS A 22 -8.14 -16.05 10.98
N ALA A 23 -8.57 -15.25 11.96
CA ALA A 23 -7.75 -14.16 12.53
C ALA A 23 -6.60 -14.68 13.41
N SER A 24 -6.74 -15.84 14.06
CA SER A 24 -5.73 -16.42 14.96
C SER A 24 -4.79 -17.42 14.28
N CYS A 25 -5.16 -17.96 13.12
CA CYS A 25 -4.35 -18.97 12.43
C CYS A 25 -3.07 -18.35 11.86
N HIS A 26 -1.92 -18.75 12.42
CA HIS A 26 -0.59 -18.29 12.01
C HIS A 26 -0.32 -18.53 10.52
N THR A 27 -0.56 -19.75 10.03
CA THR A 27 -0.35 -20.12 8.63
C THR A 27 -1.22 -19.29 7.69
N CYS A 28 -2.50 -19.07 8.05
CA CYS A 28 -3.39 -18.23 7.25
C CYS A 28 -2.89 -16.79 7.22
N ASN A 29 -2.46 -16.23 8.35
CA ASN A 29 -1.99 -14.85 8.42
C ASN A 29 -0.68 -14.61 7.68
N ILE A 30 0.22 -15.60 7.62
CA ILE A 30 1.48 -15.51 6.86
C ILE A 30 1.21 -15.50 5.36
N HIS A 31 0.27 -16.33 4.89
CA HIS A 31 0.04 -16.54 3.46
C HIS A 31 -1.15 -15.76 2.91
N ALA A 32 -1.94 -15.11 3.78
CA ALA A 32 -3.02 -14.25 3.34
C ALA A 32 -2.45 -13.08 2.55
N PRO A 33 -3.02 -12.75 1.38
CA PRO A 33 -2.69 -11.53 0.65
C PRO A 33 -3.29 -10.33 1.39
N PHE A 34 -2.77 -10.02 2.58
CA PHE A 34 -3.16 -8.83 3.33
C PHE A 34 -2.13 -7.75 3.07
N GLN A 35 -2.49 -6.80 2.23
CA GLN A 35 -1.80 -5.52 2.17
C GLN A 35 -2.64 -4.54 2.99
N CYS A 36 -2.07 -4.02 4.08
CA CYS A 36 -2.65 -2.85 4.71
C CYS A 36 -2.56 -1.72 3.67
N PRO A 37 -3.69 -1.10 3.26
CA PRO A 37 -3.62 0.01 2.32
C PRO A 37 -2.79 1.12 2.97
N GLU A 38 -1.73 1.54 2.29
CA GLU A 38 -0.91 2.66 2.75
C GLU A 38 -1.84 3.88 2.93
N PRO A 39 -1.78 4.58 4.08
CA PRO A 39 -2.63 5.73 4.30
C PRO A 39 -2.37 6.77 3.22
N LEU A 40 -3.45 7.29 2.62
CA LEU A 40 -3.36 8.37 1.65
C LEU A 40 -2.81 9.62 2.33
N LEU A 41 -1.58 9.99 1.99
CA LEU A 41 -0.98 11.25 2.42
C LEU A 41 -1.42 12.37 1.47
N PHE A 42 -2.14 13.36 2.00
CA PHE A 42 -2.48 14.56 1.24
C PHE A 42 -1.28 15.49 1.20
N ILE A 43 -0.66 15.61 0.02
CA ILE A 43 0.39 16.60 -0.25
C ILE A 43 -0.32 17.90 -0.66
N PRO A 44 -0.07 19.04 0.02
CA PRO A 44 -0.66 20.32 -0.37
C PRO A 44 -0.19 20.74 -1.77
N PRO A 45 -1.01 21.50 -2.53
CA PRO A 45 -0.61 21.96 -3.85
C PRO A 45 0.57 22.94 -3.78
N PRO A 46 1.41 23.02 -4.82
CA PRO A 46 2.48 24.01 -4.89
C PRO A 46 1.91 25.44 -4.96
N VAL A 47 2.60 26.38 -4.31
CA VAL A 47 2.24 27.82 -4.27
C VAL A 47 2.78 28.56 -5.50
N TYR A 48 3.90 28.10 -6.05
CA TYR A 48 4.57 28.72 -7.19
C TYR A 48 4.82 27.73 -8.34
N PRO A 49 4.90 28.22 -9.60
CA PRO A 49 5.32 27.41 -10.73
C PRO A 49 6.67 26.74 -10.46
N PHE A 50 6.81 25.48 -10.87
CA PHE A 50 8.05 24.69 -10.75
C PHE A 50 8.54 24.40 -9.31
N GLN A 51 7.73 24.69 -8.29
CA GLN A 51 8.08 24.39 -6.88
C GLN A 51 8.14 22.87 -6.61
N GLN A 52 7.30 22.09 -7.31
CA GLN A 52 7.28 20.64 -7.21
C GLN A 52 7.16 20.06 -8.61
N THR A 53 8.07 19.16 -8.97
CA THR A 53 8.03 18.40 -10.22
C THR A 53 8.01 16.92 -9.86
N VAL A 54 7.07 16.18 -10.45
CA VAL A 54 6.96 14.74 -10.29
C VAL A 54 7.28 14.12 -11.65
N VAL A 55 8.24 13.22 -11.67
CA VAL A 55 8.63 12.47 -12.86
C VAL A 55 8.31 11.01 -12.59
N ASP A 56 7.43 10.42 -13.39
CA ASP A 56 7.18 8.99 -13.36
C ASP A 56 8.12 8.31 -14.36
N LEU A 57 9.01 7.45 -13.84
CA LEU A 57 9.92 6.66 -14.66
C LEU A 57 9.30 5.28 -14.82
N SER A 58 8.53 5.09 -15.88
CA SER A 58 8.00 3.79 -16.25
C SER A 58 8.96 3.11 -17.21
N ASP A 59 9.97 2.41 -16.68
CA ASP A 59 10.67 1.39 -17.45
C ASP A 59 11.12 0.22 -16.57
N GLY A 60 10.75 -0.98 -17.02
CA GLY A 60 10.93 -2.23 -16.32
C GLY A 60 12.40 -2.50 -15.97
N VAL A 61 12.61 -2.81 -14.69
CA VAL A 61 13.87 -3.34 -14.14
C VAL A 61 15.02 -2.35 -14.28
N LEU A 62 15.34 -1.65 -13.20
CA LEU A 62 16.60 -1.81 -12.48
C LEU A 62 16.53 -1.03 -11.16
N LEU A 63 16.52 -1.80 -10.07
CA LEU A 63 16.94 -1.36 -8.74
C LEU A 63 18.31 -0.69 -8.86
N SER A 64 18.42 0.59 -8.52
CA SER A 64 19.62 1.13 -7.88
C SER A 64 19.33 2.52 -7.33
N SER A 65 19.35 2.57 -6.01
CA SER A 65 19.55 3.69 -5.12
C SER A 65 20.00 5.03 -5.75
N SER A 66 19.39 6.11 -5.25
CA SER A 66 19.89 7.49 -5.24
C SER A 66 19.38 8.39 -6.38
N LEU A 67 18.12 8.82 -6.30
CA LEU A 67 17.66 10.00 -7.03
C LEU A 67 18.08 11.26 -6.25
N TRP A 68 19.30 11.73 -6.50
CA TRP A 68 19.72 13.09 -6.16
C TRP A 68 19.58 13.98 -7.40
N MET A 69 19.28 15.26 -7.14
CA MET A 69 19.27 16.43 -8.06
C MET A 69 17.88 16.72 -8.68
N VAL A 70 17.39 17.96 -8.63
CA VAL A 70 18.08 19.18 -9.12
C VAL A 70 17.87 20.38 -8.19
N ALA A 71 18.97 21.04 -7.82
CA ALA A 71 18.96 22.40 -7.27
C ALA A 71 18.98 23.42 -8.43
N PRO A 72 18.06 24.39 -8.50
CA PRO A 72 18.18 25.48 -9.46
C PRO A 72 19.17 26.52 -8.92
N THR A 73 20.40 26.52 -9.46
CA THR A 73 21.34 27.63 -9.27
C THR A 73 20.94 28.78 -10.20
N TRP A 74 20.15 29.71 -9.68
CA TRP A 74 19.91 30.98 -10.37
C TRP A 74 21.15 31.88 -10.21
N GLY A 75 22.10 31.72 -11.11
CA GLY A 75 23.11 32.73 -11.39
C GLY A 75 22.54 33.78 -12.33
N VAL A 76 22.10 34.92 -11.79
CA VAL A 76 21.93 36.14 -12.59
C VAL A 76 22.85 37.21 -12.02
N LYS A 77 24.00 37.36 -12.68
CA LYS A 77 24.91 38.50 -12.53
C LYS A 77 24.70 39.38 -13.76
N ARG A 78 24.08 40.55 -13.59
CA ARG A 78 24.33 41.76 -14.38
C ARG A 78 24.13 42.96 -13.48
#